data_AF-A0A378MTM3-F1
#
_entry.id   AF-A0A378MTM3-F1
#
_cell.length_a   1.000
_cell.length_b   1.000
_cell.length_c   1.000
_cell.angle_alpha   90.00
_cell.angle_beta   90.00
_cell.angle_gamma   90.00
#
_symmetry.space_group_name_H-M   'P 1'
#
loop_
_entity.id
_entity.type
_entity.pdbx_description
1 polymer ?
#
loop_
_entity_poly.entity_id
_entity_poly.type
_entity_poly.pdbx_seq_one_letter_code
_entity_poly.pdbx_strand_id
1 'polypeptide(L)'
;MPRMRTETLTEKQEAFCLAYLENGNSVKAYQAVNTGTMKPHSMRARASEMMNDYRVFNRLKQLIKERKAKGGPLPKFRKGSLMAEWLKNDRR
;
A
#
# COMPACT_ATOMS: atom_id res chain seq x y z
N MET A 1 -16.89 16.93 15.13
CA MET A 1 -16.57 17.34 13.74
C MET A 1 -16.26 16.11 12.91
N PRO A 2 -17.15 15.64 12.00
CA PRO A 2 -16.78 14.60 11.05
C PRO A 2 -15.80 15.24 10.05
N ARG A 3 -14.58 14.69 9.91
CA ARG A 3 -13.68 15.13 8.83
C ARG A 3 -14.38 14.84 7.51
N MET A 4 -14.59 15.86 6.68
CA MET A 4 -15.10 15.65 5.32
C MET A 4 -14.21 14.60 4.65
N ARG A 5 -14.80 13.50 4.20
CA ARG A 5 -14.10 12.48 3.43
C ARG A 5 -13.83 13.07 2.04
N THR A 6 -12.80 13.89 1.91
CA THR A 6 -12.30 14.30 0.58
C THR A 6 -12.00 13.03 -0.20
N GLU A 7 -12.44 12.94 -1.45
CA GLU A 7 -12.25 11.75 -2.30
C GLU A 7 -10.77 11.51 -2.68
N THR A 8 -9.93 12.49 -2.37
CA THR A 8 -8.51 12.54 -2.69
C THR A 8 -7.66 11.73 -1.71
N LEU A 9 -6.60 11.13 -2.24
CA LEU A 9 -5.60 10.40 -1.46
C LEU A 9 -4.73 11.40 -0.67
N THR A 10 -4.49 11.14 0.61
CA THR A 10 -3.61 12.00 1.40
C THR A 10 -2.14 11.81 1.01
N GLU A 11 -1.29 12.82 1.23
CA GLU A 11 0.16 12.72 0.95
C GLU A 11 0.80 11.53 1.67
N LYS A 12 0.38 11.24 2.91
CA LYS A 12 0.85 10.08 3.67
C LYS A 12 0.45 8.76 3.02
N GLN A 13 -0.76 8.68 2.48
CA GLN A 13 -1.24 7.50 1.77
C GLN A 13 -0.50 7.31 0.44
N GLU A 14 -0.23 8.38 -0.29
CA GLU A 14 0.56 8.32 -1.53
C GLU A 14 2.00 7.86 -1.25
N ALA A 15 2.66 8.47 -0.26
CA ALA A 15 4.00 8.06 0.16
C ALA A 15 4.04 6.59 0.62
N PHE A 16 2.97 6.13 1.30
CA PHE A 16 2.83 4.73 1.70
C PHE A 16 2.73 3.80 0.49
N CYS A 17 1.99 4.18 -0.55
CA CYS A 17 1.87 3.41 -1.78
C CYS A 17 3.22 3.23 -2.47
N LEU A 18 4.01 4.31 -2.57
CA LEU A 18 5.35 4.28 -3.15
C LEU A 18 6.28 3.36 -2.34
N ALA A 19 6.33 3.54 -1.01
CA ALA A 19 7.15 2.71 -0.13
C ALA A 19 6.73 1.22 -0.17
N TYR A 20 5.44 0.94 -0.36
CA TYR A 20 4.94 -0.43 -0.51
C TYR A 20 5.34 -1.05 -1.85
N LEU A 21 5.33 -0.27 -2.94
CA LEU A 21 5.77 -0.71 -4.28
C LEU A 21 7.27 -1.04 -4.30
N GLU A 22 8.07 -0.44 -3.43
CA GLU A 22 9.50 -0.74 -3.32
C GLU A 22 9.75 -1.97 -2.43
N ASN A 23 9.08 -2.05 -1.28
CA ASN A 23 9.40 -3.04 -0.25
C ASN A 23 8.54 -4.32 -0.31
N GLY A 24 7.33 -4.26 -0.89
CA GLY A 24 6.36 -5.36 -0.90
C GLY A 24 5.78 -5.73 0.48
N ASN A 25 6.05 -4.93 1.51
CA ASN A 25 5.64 -5.17 2.90
C ASN A 25 4.96 -3.93 3.50
N SER A 26 3.73 -4.11 3.99
CA SER A 26 2.90 -3.02 4.52
C SER A 26 3.46 -2.42 5.80
N VAL A 27 4.07 -3.22 6.67
CA VAL A 27 4.65 -2.73 7.94
C VAL A 27 5.85 -1.84 7.65
N LYS A 28 6.74 -2.28 6.75
CA LYS A 28 7.91 -1.48 6.32
C LYS A 28 7.49 -0.19 5.62
N ALA A 29 6.49 -0.27 4.74
CA ALA A 29 5.94 0.90 4.07
C ALA A 29 5.33 1.90 5.08
N TYR A 30 4.60 1.40 6.08
CA TYR A 30 4.01 2.25 7.12
C TYR A 30 5.09 2.88 8.02
N GLN A 31 6.14 2.13 8.32
CA GLN A 31 7.29 2.62 9.08
C GLN A 31 8.04 3.74 8.34
N ALA A 32 8.12 3.68 7.00
CA ALA A 32 8.77 4.73 6.22
C ALA A 32 8.02 6.08 6.26
N VAL A 33 6.69 6.05 6.37
CA VAL A 33 5.86 7.27 6.38
C VAL A 33 5.49 7.75 7.78
N ASN A 34 5.77 6.95 8.81
CA ASN A 34 5.46 7.29 10.20
C ASN A 34 6.74 7.46 11.00
N THR A 35 6.99 8.69 11.46
CA THR A 35 8.19 9.08 12.20
C THR A 35 8.07 8.88 13.72
N GLY A 36 6.92 8.41 14.21
CA GLY A 36 6.68 8.21 15.65
C GLY A 36 7.08 6.84 16.18
N THR A 37 7.44 6.76 17.45
CA THR A 37 7.67 5.50 18.16
C THR A 37 6.34 4.84 18.50
N MET A 38 6.03 3.71 17.85
CA MET A 38 4.84 2.90 18.13
C MET A 38 5.24 1.47 18.50
N LYS A 39 4.42 0.80 19.34
CA LYS A 39 4.60 -0.62 19.63
C LYS A 39 4.44 -1.44 18.33
N PRO A 40 5.21 -2.53 18.14
CA PRO A 40 5.17 -3.33 16.91
C PRO A 40 3.77 -3.85 16.54
N HIS A 41 2.95 -4.24 17.52
CA HIS A 41 1.59 -4.72 17.27
C HIS A 41 0.69 -3.59 16.72
N SER A 42 0.79 -2.38 17.27
CA SER A 42 0.01 -1.23 16.84
C SER A 42 0.42 -0.81 15.43
N MET A 43 1.72 -0.85 15.12
CA MET A 43 2.23 -0.57 13.78
C MET A 43 1.67 -1.54 12.73
N ARG A 44 1.63 -2.83 13.04
CA ARG A 44 1.03 -3.85 12.16
C ARG A 44 -0.46 -3.61 11.93
N ALA A 45 -1.21 -3.30 12.99
CA ALA A 45 -2.64 -3.00 12.88
C ALA A 45 -2.89 -1.78 11.99
N ARG A 46 -2.17 -0.67 12.23
CA ARG A 46 -2.28 0.55 11.42
C ARG A 46 -1.88 0.35 9.96
N ALA A 47 -0.84 -0.43 9.70
CA ALA A 47 -0.44 -0.78 8.33
C ALA A 47 -1.53 -1.59 7.63
N SER A 48 -2.21 -2.49 8.35
CA SER A 48 -3.34 -3.26 7.82
C SER A 48 -4.56 -2.37 7.55
N GLU A 49 -4.90 -1.47 8.47
CA GLU A 49 -5.96 -0.47 8.27
C GLU A 49 -5.69 0.37 7.01
N MET A 50 -4.45 0.84 6.83
CA MET A 50 -4.04 1.64 5.68
C MET A 50 -4.18 0.85 4.35
N MET A 51 -3.75 -0.42 4.33
CA MET A 51 -3.89 -1.27 3.15
C MET A 51 -5.34 -1.62 2.81
N ASN A 52 -6.24 -1.65 3.80
CA ASN A 52 -7.64 -1.96 3.61
C ASN A 52 -8.46 -0.75 3.10
N ASP A 53 -7.87 0.44 3.05
CA ASP A 53 -8.50 1.60 2.40
C ASP A 53 -8.56 1.38 0.88
N TYR A 54 -9.77 1.45 0.32
CA TYR A 54 -10.03 1.25 -1.11
C TYR A 54 -9.22 2.20 -2.00
N ARG A 55 -8.90 3.40 -1.50
CA ARG A 55 -8.16 4.43 -2.25
C ARG A 55 -6.69 4.06 -2.40
N VAL A 56 -6.08 3.64 -1.30
CA VAL A 56 -4.71 3.11 -1.25
C VAL A 56 -4.61 1.88 -2.16
N PHE A 57 -5.59 0.99 -2.06
CA PHE A 57 -5.66 -0.20 -2.90
C PHE A 57 -5.73 0.14 -4.41
N ASN A 58 -6.61 1.05 -4.80
CA ASN A 58 -6.76 1.47 -6.20
C ASN A 58 -5.50 2.20 -6.72
N ARG A 59 -4.88 3.04 -5.89
CA ARG A 59 -3.64 3.72 -6.26
C ARG A 59 -2.49 2.74 -6.49
N LEU A 60 -2.34 1.75 -5.62
CA LEU A 60 -1.35 0.69 -5.79
C LEU A 60 -1.53 -0.10 -7.09
N LYS A 61 -2.78 -0.38 -7.49
CA LYS A 61 -3.05 -1.04 -8.79
C LYS A 61 -2.55 -0.20 -9.96
N GLN A 62 -2.81 1.10 -9.95
CA GLN A 62 -2.33 2.02 -10.99
C GLN A 62 -0.80 2.01 -11.05
N LEU A 63 -0.13 2.20 -9.92
CA LEU A 63 1.34 2.18 -9.84
C LEU A 63 1.96 0.86 -10.31
N ILE A 64 1.35 -0.28 -9.97
CA ILE A 64 1.79 -1.59 -10.44
C ILE A 64 1.63 -1.71 -11.96
N LYS A 65 0.50 -1.27 -12.52
CA LYS A 65 0.27 -1.28 -13.97
C LYS A 65 1.26 -0.38 -14.70
N GLU A 66 1.51 0.83 -14.20
CA GLU A 66 2.51 1.75 -14.74
C GLU A 66 3.92 1.13 -14.71
N ARG A 67 4.31 0.50 -13.59
CA ARG A 67 5.62 -0.14 -13.46
C ARG A 67 5.77 -1.35 -14.38
N LYS A 68 4.72 -2.16 -14.54
CA LYS A 68 4.67 -3.26 -15.52
C LYS A 68 4.80 -2.73 -16.95
N ALA A 69 4.07 -1.67 -17.30
CA ALA A 69 4.12 -1.05 -18.63
C ALA A 69 5.53 -0.51 -18.94
N LYS A 70 6.23 0.01 -17.94
CA LYS A 70 7.65 0.40 -18.03
C LYS A 70 8.62 -0.79 -18.06
N GLY A 71 8.15 -2.03 -17.90
CA GLY A 71 9.00 -3.23 -17.83
C GLY A 71 9.79 -3.38 -16.53
N GLY A 72 9.47 -2.61 -15.49
CA GLY A 72 10.18 -2.66 -14.21
C GLY A 72 9.81 -3.89 -13.37
N PRO A 73 10.74 -4.44 -12.57
CA PRO A 73 10.44 -5.56 -11.69
C PRO A 73 9.49 -5.12 -10.57
N LEU A 74 8.55 -6.00 -10.21
CA LEU A 74 7.66 -5.84 -9.06
C LEU A 74 8.27 -6.49 -7.82
N PRO A 75 8.04 -5.94 -6.62
CA PRO A 75 8.50 -6.55 -5.39
C PRO A 75 7.76 -7.86 -5.14
N LYS A 76 8.39 -8.75 -4.34
CA LYS A 76 7.75 -10.00 -3.92
C LYS A 76 6.75 -9.72 -2.80
N PHE A 77 5.46 -9.73 -3.15
CA PHE A 77 4.38 -9.64 -2.17
C PHE A 77 4.25 -10.94 -1.35
N ARG A 78 3.85 -10.81 -0.08
CA ARG A 78 3.50 -11.95 0.78
C ARG A 78 2.37 -12.77 0.15
N LYS A 79 2.52 -14.10 0.08
CA LYS A 79 1.47 -15.02 -0.39
C LYS A 79 0.19 -14.84 0.45
N GLY A 80 -0.97 -14.80 -0.20
CA GLY A 80 -2.27 -14.58 0.45
C GLY A 80 -2.53 -13.14 0.88
N SER A 81 -1.71 -12.17 0.45
CA SER A 81 -2.06 -10.76 0.59
C SER A 81 -3.02 -10.34 -0.52
N LEU A 82 -3.84 -9.32 -0.24
CA LEU A 82 -4.77 -8.72 -1.22
C LEU A 82 -4.09 -8.39 -2.56
N MET A 83 -2.85 -7.86 -2.53
CA MET A 83 -2.11 -7.55 -3.76
C MET A 83 -1.57 -8.79 -4.48
N ALA A 84 -1.09 -9.78 -3.72
CA ALA A 84 -0.62 -11.02 -4.33
C ALA A 84 -1.77 -11.79 -5.00
N GLU A 85 -2.97 -11.78 -4.41
CA GLU A 85 -4.17 -12.40 -4.98
C GLU A 85 -4.69 -11.61 -6.18
N TRP A 86 -4.81 -10.29 -6.05
CA TRP A 86 -5.18 -9.44 -7.18
C TRP A 86 -4.24 -9.64 -8.37
N LEU A 87 -2.92 -9.67 -8.15
CA LEU A 87 -1.94 -9.85 -9.22
C LEU A 87 -2.03 -11.21 -9.92
N LYS A 88 -2.51 -12.25 -9.22
CA LYS A 88 -2.77 -13.56 -9.85
C LYS A 88 -4.00 -13.50 -10.75
N ASN A 89 -5.05 -12.82 -10.29
CA ASN A 89 -6.30 -12.67 -11.03
C ASN A 89 -6.15 -11.73 -12.24
N ASP A 90 -5.34 -10.67 -12.13
CA ASP A 90 -5.03 -9.70 -13.20
C ASP A 90 -4.17 -10.31 -14.35
N ARG A 91 -3.61 -11.51 -14.17
CA ARG A 91 -2.83 -12.25 -15.19
C ARG A 91 -3.65 -13.29 -15.95
N ARG A 92 -4.92 -13.48 -15.60
CA ARG A 92 -5.87 -14.31 -16.37
C ARG A 92 -6.61 -13.45 -17.37
#